data_AF-D3PEU9-F1
#
_entry.id   AF-D3PEU9-F1
#
_cell.length_a   1.000
_cell.length_b   1.000
_cell.length_c   1.000
_cell.angle_alpha   90.00
_cell.angle_beta   90.00
_cell.angle_gamma   90.00
#
_symmetry.space_group_name_H-M   'P 1'
#
loop_
_entity.id
_entity.type
_entity.pdbx_description
1 polymer ?
#
loop_
_entity_poly.entity_id
_entity_poly.type
_entity_poly.pdbx_seq_one_letter_code
_entity_poly.pdbx_strand_id
1 'polypeptide(L)'
;MKLINYQIGNNTNSSSSHCLVYVKKPKDVKEDVRSVYDYGGYTYGWNWFVLTSKNEKIKYVLSNLRYFLGNLKKKALDHMIKEYGFNDKKFIKSYLEQKDISFDHASVIVVEGQENLDNNSKFKIFQVLAKLFLDDYTVVVGGNDDYCDEDDYCDENVINSLTKEKSNIKFDYSFSKLKVLINKYHITIMIGNKYRFTYSDFNSIEDLIKAYINDGELPIPSLIDLKITNKCSNNCPMCYQNSTKEGNHSFVDLTDFIKKLADIGVMEIAVGGGNPIEHPFIWHMLYHGSHYIKINLTLKAIDFKKYVHYAKENNLLFYARHPIGFGVSITDYKDIDLVFNALNTVDEYDMEVFEDNINFHFIAELHNENTFIDMVEKISKKAREKGLGNINILLLGFKEIGRGKNFKKHKWNHANILKQLKKMVDNDTITLFNCDTLYARQVGKETLQTVFGNNILQQFYTVEGLFSKYIDLVDFKIAPSSYEQDKGSQEWGLFSKFSKLEKLLKDTRFISDKN
;
A
#
# COMPACT_ATOMS: atom_id res chain seq x y z
N MET A 1 8.34 15.79 -6.31
CA MET A 1 8.41 14.40 -5.79
C MET A 1 7.84 13.48 -6.86
N LYS A 2 7.95 12.14 -6.76
CA LYS A 2 7.35 11.21 -7.73
C LYS A 2 6.68 10.04 -7.01
N LEU A 3 5.42 9.79 -7.33
CA LEU A 3 4.69 8.55 -7.08
C LEU A 3 4.71 7.73 -8.39
N ILE A 4 4.63 6.39 -8.32
CA ILE A 4 5.04 5.53 -9.46
C ILE A 4 3.96 4.52 -9.95
N ASN A 5 2.99 4.03 -9.15
CA ASN A 5 1.97 3.05 -9.64
C ASN A 5 0.65 2.88 -8.84
N TYR A 6 -0.47 2.40 -9.46
CA TYR A 6 -1.67 1.66 -8.91
C TYR A 6 -2.81 1.31 -9.97
N GLN A 7 -3.88 0.55 -9.59
CA GLN A 7 -5.18 0.12 -10.27
C GLN A 7 -5.23 -1.38 -10.70
N ILE A 8 -6.25 -2.25 -10.48
CA ILE A 8 -7.69 -2.40 -10.93
C ILE A 8 -8.61 -3.26 -10.00
N GLY A 9 -9.95 -3.04 -10.06
CA GLY A 9 -11.08 -3.90 -9.61
C GLY A 9 -12.47 -3.30 -9.97
N ASN A 10 -13.56 -4.09 -10.13
CA ASN A 10 -14.81 -3.69 -10.84
C ASN A 10 -15.96 -2.98 -10.06
N ASN A 11 -16.84 -2.35 -10.84
CA ASN A 11 -18.13 -1.72 -10.48
C ASN A 11 -19.13 -2.67 -9.80
N THR A 12 -19.55 -2.40 -8.55
CA THR A 12 -20.89 -2.75 -8.02
C THR A 12 -21.32 -1.87 -6.83
N ASN A 13 -21.80 -0.65 -7.09
CA ASN A 13 -22.83 0.01 -6.27
C ASN A 13 -23.49 1.14 -7.07
N SER A 14 -24.82 1.24 -6.97
CA SER A 14 -25.66 2.25 -7.63
C SER A 14 -25.57 3.62 -6.94
N SER A 15 -24.35 4.13 -6.82
CA SER A 15 -24.06 5.44 -6.24
C SER A 15 -22.63 5.87 -6.54
N SER A 16 -22.53 7.09 -7.07
CA SER A 16 -21.33 7.82 -7.49
C SER A 16 -19.97 7.31 -6.98
N SER A 17 -19.05 7.14 -7.92
CA SER A 17 -17.65 6.80 -7.61
C SER A 17 -16.71 7.90 -8.11
N HIS A 18 -15.89 8.42 -7.19
CA HIS A 18 -14.79 9.34 -7.49
C HIS A 18 -13.45 8.65 -7.25
N CYS A 19 -12.50 8.85 -8.17
CA CYS A 19 -11.19 8.23 -8.16
C CYS A 19 -10.06 9.25 -8.32
N LEU A 20 -8.93 9.00 -7.66
CA LEU A 20 -7.67 9.68 -7.96
C LEU A 20 -6.92 8.92 -9.05
N VAL A 21 -6.44 9.62 -10.06
CA VAL A 21 -5.92 9.01 -11.28
C VAL A 21 -4.51 9.55 -11.60
N TYR A 22 -3.48 8.73 -11.47
CA TYR A 22 -2.09 9.14 -11.70
C TYR A 22 -1.62 8.83 -13.13
N VAL A 23 -1.37 9.87 -13.92
CA VAL A 23 -1.05 9.75 -15.36
C VAL A 23 0.37 10.24 -15.66
N LYS A 24 1.15 9.47 -16.43
CA LYS A 24 2.53 9.84 -16.82
C LYS A 24 2.60 11.16 -17.62
N LYS A 25 1.55 11.47 -18.40
CA LYS A 25 1.41 12.65 -19.27
C LYS A 25 0.06 13.35 -18.99
N PRO A 26 -0.10 14.09 -17.87
CA PRO A 26 -1.38 14.71 -17.47
C PRO A 26 -1.91 15.73 -18.48
N LYS A 27 -1.04 16.30 -19.31
CA LYS A 27 -1.41 17.23 -20.39
C LYS A 27 -2.12 16.57 -21.57
N ASP A 28 -1.99 15.25 -21.71
CA ASP A 28 -2.61 14.50 -22.81
C ASP A 28 -4.05 14.09 -22.45
N VAL A 29 -4.41 14.17 -21.15
CA VAL A 29 -5.76 13.91 -20.63
C VAL A 29 -6.60 15.18 -20.79
N LYS A 30 -7.71 15.08 -21.51
CA LYS A 30 -8.64 16.18 -21.71
C LYS A 30 -9.44 16.44 -20.42
N GLU A 31 -9.47 17.70 -19.97
CA GLU A 31 -10.34 18.12 -18.88
C GLU A 31 -11.81 18.12 -19.33
N ASP A 32 -12.70 17.60 -18.47
CA ASP A 32 -14.14 17.68 -18.65
C ASP A 32 -14.82 18.05 -17.33
N VAL A 33 -15.52 19.17 -17.34
CA VAL A 33 -16.19 19.73 -16.16
C VAL A 33 -17.63 20.12 -16.43
N ARG A 34 -18.20 19.74 -17.58
CA ARG A 34 -19.56 20.15 -17.99
C ARG A 34 -20.59 19.80 -16.92
N SER A 35 -20.61 18.50 -16.60
CA SER A 35 -21.21 17.82 -15.44
C SER A 35 -21.09 18.53 -14.08
N VAL A 36 -19.95 19.17 -13.80
CA VAL A 36 -19.72 19.87 -12.53
C VAL A 36 -20.62 21.11 -12.41
N TYR A 37 -21.09 21.65 -13.54
CA TYR A 37 -21.80 22.93 -13.64
C TYR A 37 -23.26 22.82 -14.10
N ASP A 38 -23.75 21.63 -14.47
CA ASP A 38 -25.06 21.42 -15.11
C ASP A 38 -26.25 21.98 -14.30
N TYR A 39 -26.17 21.94 -12.97
CA TYR A 39 -27.22 22.47 -12.08
C TYR A 39 -26.94 23.91 -11.57
N GLY A 40 -26.10 24.66 -12.27
CA GLY A 40 -25.75 26.06 -11.96
C GLY A 40 -24.76 26.27 -10.80
N GLY A 41 -24.43 25.19 -10.08
CA GLY A 41 -23.48 25.15 -8.97
C GLY A 41 -22.17 24.44 -9.30
N TYR A 42 -21.56 23.85 -8.28
CA TYR A 42 -20.38 22.98 -8.32
C TYR A 42 -20.78 21.62 -7.73
N THR A 43 -21.28 20.74 -8.60
CA THR A 43 -21.95 19.49 -8.22
C THR A 43 -21.13 18.28 -8.65
N TYR A 44 -20.67 17.48 -7.69
CA TYR A 44 -19.79 16.33 -7.97
C TYR A 44 -20.49 15.02 -7.55
N GLY A 45 -20.74 14.14 -8.51
CA GLY A 45 -21.28 12.80 -8.26
C GLY A 45 -22.51 12.39 -9.07
N TRP A 46 -23.14 13.28 -9.84
CA TRP A 46 -24.28 12.91 -10.69
C TRP A 46 -23.88 12.56 -12.12
N ASN A 47 -22.98 13.34 -12.72
CA ASN A 47 -22.53 13.21 -14.11
C ASN A 47 -21.01 13.06 -14.19
N TRP A 48 -20.50 12.47 -15.27
CA TRP A 48 -19.07 12.19 -15.49
C TRP A 48 -18.19 13.45 -15.59
N PHE A 49 -17.08 13.51 -14.85
CA PHE A 49 -16.11 14.59 -14.88
C PHE A 49 -14.65 14.09 -14.82
N VAL A 50 -13.74 14.90 -15.36
CA VAL A 50 -12.29 14.67 -15.41
C VAL A 50 -11.57 15.98 -15.11
N LEU A 51 -11.01 16.13 -13.91
CA LEU A 51 -10.34 17.35 -13.44
C LEU A 51 -8.82 17.18 -13.60
N THR A 52 -8.22 17.90 -14.53
CA THR A 52 -6.75 17.89 -14.73
C THR A 52 -6.10 19.20 -14.30
N SER A 53 -6.81 20.32 -14.40
CA SER A 53 -6.30 21.63 -14.02
C SER A 53 -6.26 21.82 -12.51
N LYS A 54 -5.30 22.62 -12.06
CA LYS A 54 -5.11 22.93 -10.63
C LYS A 54 -6.33 23.63 -10.02
N ASN A 55 -7.00 24.49 -10.77
CA ASN A 55 -8.18 25.23 -10.27
C ASN A 55 -9.37 24.31 -10.01
N GLU A 56 -9.71 23.41 -10.94
CA GLU A 56 -10.84 22.50 -10.77
C GLU A 56 -10.57 21.47 -9.67
N LYS A 57 -9.32 20.99 -9.56
CA LYS A 57 -8.90 20.13 -8.44
C LYS A 57 -8.95 20.86 -7.08
N ILE A 58 -8.67 22.17 -6.99
CA ILE A 58 -8.85 22.95 -5.74
C ILE A 58 -10.33 23.04 -5.36
N LYS A 59 -11.22 23.31 -6.33
CA LYS A 59 -12.68 23.35 -6.10
C LYS A 59 -13.19 22.03 -5.56
N TYR A 60 -12.76 20.92 -6.16
CA TYR A 60 -13.07 19.57 -5.72
C TYR A 60 -12.61 19.32 -4.26
N VAL A 61 -11.33 19.55 -3.96
CA VAL A 61 -10.75 19.29 -2.63
C VAL A 61 -11.45 20.10 -1.54
N LEU A 62 -11.64 21.40 -1.76
CA LEU A 62 -12.31 22.27 -0.79
C LEU A 62 -13.75 21.82 -0.55
N SER A 63 -14.47 21.45 -1.61
CA SER A 63 -15.87 21.06 -1.54
C SER A 63 -16.08 19.69 -0.91
N ASN A 64 -15.25 18.70 -1.26
CA ASN A 64 -15.32 17.35 -0.70
C ASN A 64 -15.00 17.36 0.81
N LEU A 65 -13.89 18.02 1.21
CA LEU A 65 -13.45 18.08 2.60
C LEU A 65 -14.21 19.12 3.46
N ARG A 66 -15.22 19.80 2.92
CA ARG A 66 -15.93 20.90 3.61
C ARG A 66 -16.54 20.49 4.95
N TYR A 67 -17.04 19.25 5.04
CA TYR A 67 -17.68 18.73 6.25
C TYR A 67 -16.63 18.36 7.31
N PHE A 68 -15.59 17.61 6.92
CA PHE A 68 -14.43 17.29 7.74
C PHE A 68 -13.74 18.53 8.34
N LEU A 69 -13.61 19.59 7.54
CA LEU A 69 -12.99 20.86 7.95
C LEU A 69 -13.84 21.65 8.97
N GLY A 70 -15.17 21.56 8.93
CA GLY A 70 -16.05 22.27 9.88
C GLY A 70 -15.77 23.78 9.96
N ASN A 71 -15.34 24.27 11.12
CA ASN A 71 -14.98 25.68 11.33
C ASN A 71 -13.70 26.13 10.59
N LEU A 72 -12.87 25.19 10.10
CA LEU A 72 -11.61 25.46 9.41
C LEU A 72 -11.78 25.84 7.93
N LYS A 73 -12.99 25.74 7.35
CA LYS A 73 -13.25 26.00 5.92
C LYS A 73 -12.62 27.30 5.40
N LYS A 74 -12.72 28.41 6.15
CA LYS A 74 -12.08 29.67 5.76
C LYS A 74 -10.54 29.57 5.75
N LYS A 75 -9.94 29.01 6.80
CA LYS A 75 -8.48 28.80 6.90
C LYS A 75 -7.96 27.89 5.77
N ALA A 76 -8.75 26.88 5.38
CA ALA A 76 -8.47 25.99 4.27
C ALA A 76 -8.49 26.74 2.92
N LEU A 77 -9.49 27.61 2.70
CA LEU A 77 -9.53 28.47 1.54
C LEU A 77 -8.36 29.47 1.51
N ASP A 78 -8.07 30.16 2.61
CA ASP A 78 -6.96 31.12 2.72
C ASP A 78 -5.61 30.45 2.38
N HIS A 79 -5.43 29.19 2.78
CA HIS A 79 -4.28 28.37 2.39
C HIS A 79 -4.22 28.06 0.89
N MET A 80 -5.35 27.71 0.26
CA MET A 80 -5.42 27.49 -1.19
C MET A 80 -5.12 28.75 -2.00
N ILE A 81 -5.59 29.91 -1.53
CA ILE A 81 -5.27 31.22 -2.12
C ILE A 81 -3.77 31.49 -2.00
N LYS A 82 -3.19 31.32 -0.80
CA LYS A 82 -1.79 31.66 -0.51
C LYS A 82 -0.77 30.74 -1.18
N GLU A 83 -0.90 29.42 -1.02
CA GLU A 83 0.14 28.46 -1.45
C GLU A 83 -0.03 28.03 -2.91
N TYR A 84 -1.26 28.09 -3.45
CA TYR A 84 -1.57 27.59 -4.79
C TYR A 84 -2.09 28.67 -5.75
N GLY A 85 -2.25 29.92 -5.30
CA GLY A 85 -2.64 31.06 -6.14
C GLY A 85 -4.11 31.08 -6.56
N PHE A 86 -4.97 30.32 -5.88
CA PHE A 86 -6.39 30.19 -6.22
C PHE A 86 -7.14 31.52 -6.09
N ASN A 87 -7.98 31.87 -7.08
CA ASN A 87 -8.65 33.18 -7.11
C ASN A 87 -10.06 33.20 -7.75
N ASP A 88 -10.72 32.04 -7.92
CA ASP A 88 -12.08 31.98 -8.47
C ASP A 88 -13.09 32.64 -7.51
N LYS A 89 -13.44 33.89 -7.80
CA LYS A 89 -14.36 34.71 -6.99
C LYS A 89 -15.77 34.12 -6.90
N LYS A 90 -16.25 33.42 -7.94
CA LYS A 90 -17.58 32.79 -7.94
C LYS A 90 -17.56 31.62 -6.96
N PHE A 91 -16.56 30.74 -7.08
CA PHE A 91 -16.42 29.59 -6.19
C PHE A 91 -16.19 30.02 -4.73
N ILE A 92 -15.31 31.00 -4.50
CA ILE A 92 -15.04 31.55 -3.16
C ILE A 92 -16.33 32.00 -2.47
N LYS A 93 -17.22 32.68 -3.21
CA LYS A 93 -18.52 33.11 -2.69
C LYS A 93 -19.40 31.91 -2.35
N SER A 94 -19.65 31.01 -3.30
CA SER A 94 -20.47 29.80 -3.10
C SER A 94 -19.96 28.93 -1.94
N TYR A 95 -18.64 28.78 -1.81
CA TYR A 95 -18.00 28.00 -0.74
C TYR A 95 -18.18 28.59 0.66
N LEU A 96 -18.04 29.91 0.80
CA LEU A 96 -18.23 30.60 2.08
C LEU A 96 -19.71 30.72 2.45
N GLU A 97 -20.59 30.97 1.47
CA GLU A 97 -22.05 31.02 1.66
C GLU A 97 -22.70 29.62 1.82
N GLN A 98 -21.94 28.55 1.51
CA GLN A 98 -22.41 27.15 1.51
C GLN A 98 -23.61 26.91 0.58
N LYS A 99 -23.64 27.63 -0.54
CA LYS A 99 -24.65 27.52 -1.59
C LYS A 99 -24.03 26.92 -2.84
N ASP A 100 -24.87 26.30 -3.66
CA ASP A 100 -24.52 25.85 -5.00
C ASP A 100 -23.27 24.94 -5.03
N ILE A 101 -23.07 24.14 -3.98
CA ILE A 101 -22.04 23.10 -3.91
C ILE A 101 -22.68 21.83 -3.36
N SER A 102 -22.61 20.73 -4.11
CA SER A 102 -23.07 19.42 -3.65
C SER A 102 -22.05 18.33 -3.96
N PHE A 103 -22.05 17.31 -3.10
CA PHE A 103 -21.43 16.03 -3.33
C PHE A 103 -22.53 14.99 -3.14
N ASP A 104 -22.56 13.95 -3.98
CA ASP A 104 -23.32 12.77 -3.62
C ASP A 104 -22.73 12.10 -2.36
N HIS A 105 -23.59 11.48 -1.56
CA HIS A 105 -23.28 10.97 -0.23
C HIS A 105 -22.28 9.81 -0.24
N ALA A 106 -22.18 9.04 -1.34
CA ALA A 106 -21.21 7.95 -1.46
C ALA A 106 -19.77 8.44 -1.72
N SER A 107 -19.61 9.66 -2.25
CA SER A 107 -18.34 10.20 -2.76
C SER A 107 -17.63 11.20 -1.84
N VAL A 108 -18.09 11.39 -0.60
CA VAL A 108 -17.45 12.26 0.40
C VAL A 108 -16.33 11.52 1.14
N ILE A 109 -15.12 12.08 1.17
CA ILE A 109 -13.99 11.54 1.93
C ILE A 109 -14.33 11.56 3.43
N VAL A 110 -14.61 10.40 4.00
CA VAL A 110 -14.78 10.23 5.46
C VAL A 110 -13.44 9.88 6.08
N VAL A 111 -12.98 10.70 7.03
CA VAL A 111 -11.80 10.40 7.85
C VAL A 111 -12.21 9.56 9.05
N GLU A 112 -11.64 8.36 9.17
CA GLU A 112 -11.93 7.46 10.29
C GLU A 112 -11.42 8.07 11.61
N GLY A 113 -12.26 8.07 12.66
CA GLY A 113 -11.93 8.68 13.95
C GLY A 113 -11.93 10.22 13.98
N GLN A 114 -12.47 10.90 12.96
CA GLN A 114 -12.44 12.37 12.82
C GLN A 114 -13.04 13.17 13.99
N GLU A 115 -13.92 12.56 14.77
CA GLU A 115 -14.49 13.11 15.99
C GLU A 115 -13.45 13.32 17.10
N ASN A 116 -12.38 12.53 17.10
CA ASN A 116 -11.28 12.60 18.09
C ASN A 116 -10.15 13.56 17.65
N LEU A 117 -10.21 14.11 16.44
CA LEU A 117 -9.15 14.95 15.89
C LEU A 117 -9.35 16.44 16.23
N ASP A 118 -8.30 17.05 16.79
CA ASP A 118 -8.25 18.49 17.02
C ASP A 118 -8.16 19.30 15.71
N ASN A 119 -8.38 20.61 15.82
CA ASN A 119 -8.41 21.53 14.67
C ASN A 119 -7.05 21.70 13.96
N ASN A 120 -5.92 21.50 14.63
CA ASN A 120 -4.60 21.52 14.00
C ASN A 120 -4.37 20.22 13.21
N SER A 121 -4.73 19.08 13.80
CA SER A 121 -4.70 17.75 13.18
C SER A 121 -5.58 17.66 11.93
N LYS A 122 -6.82 18.16 12.00
CA LYS A 122 -7.72 18.26 10.83
C LYS A 122 -7.14 19.14 9.72
N PHE A 123 -6.59 20.30 10.08
CA PHE A 123 -5.98 21.20 9.10
C PHE A 123 -4.76 20.56 8.43
N LYS A 124 -3.91 19.86 9.18
CA LYS A 124 -2.75 19.14 8.68
C LYS A 124 -3.13 18.01 7.69
N ILE A 125 -4.19 17.25 7.98
CA ILE A 125 -4.73 16.24 7.04
C ILE A 125 -5.18 16.92 5.74
N PHE A 126 -5.92 18.03 5.85
CA PHE A 126 -6.34 18.80 4.68
C PHE A 126 -5.15 19.28 3.83
N GLN A 127 -4.06 19.77 4.44
CA GLN A 127 -2.85 20.18 3.70
C GLN A 127 -2.20 19.00 2.95
N VAL A 128 -2.19 17.81 3.56
CA VAL A 128 -1.66 16.60 2.92
C VAL A 128 -2.56 16.14 1.76
N LEU A 129 -3.88 16.08 1.96
CA LEU A 129 -4.82 15.72 0.90
C LEU A 129 -4.79 16.75 -0.24
N ALA A 130 -4.76 18.04 0.06
CA ALA A 130 -4.54 19.09 -0.93
C ALA A 130 -3.28 18.84 -1.75
N LYS A 131 -2.14 18.53 -1.11
CA LYS A 131 -0.89 18.22 -1.81
C LYS A 131 -0.99 16.97 -2.71
N LEU A 132 -1.74 15.95 -2.31
CA LEU A 132 -1.96 14.73 -3.09
C LEU A 132 -2.83 14.98 -4.33
N PHE A 133 -4.00 15.59 -4.14
CA PHE A 133 -4.95 15.91 -5.21
C PHE A 133 -4.39 16.95 -6.19
N LEU A 134 -3.60 17.91 -5.72
CA LEU A 134 -3.05 19.00 -6.52
C LEU A 134 -1.67 18.71 -7.13
N ASP A 135 -1.15 17.48 -7.00
CA ASP A 135 0.04 17.05 -7.73
C ASP A 135 -0.21 17.12 -9.25
N ASP A 136 0.81 17.50 -10.01
CA ASP A 136 0.69 17.78 -11.45
C ASP A 136 0.30 16.52 -12.25
N TYR A 137 0.69 15.32 -11.79
CA TYR A 137 0.40 14.04 -12.42
C TYR A 137 -0.94 13.44 -11.99
N THR A 138 -1.58 14.01 -10.96
CA THR A 138 -2.87 13.55 -10.44
C THR A 138 -4.02 14.21 -11.21
N VAL A 139 -4.93 13.38 -11.71
CA VAL A 139 -6.23 13.74 -12.30
C VAL A 139 -7.31 13.24 -11.33
N VAL A 140 -8.43 13.96 -11.21
CA VAL A 140 -9.59 13.48 -10.45
C VAL A 140 -10.64 13.06 -11.46
N VAL A 141 -11.09 11.82 -11.42
CA VAL A 141 -12.22 11.34 -12.25
C VAL A 141 -13.39 11.06 -11.33
N GLY A 142 -14.60 11.30 -11.79
CA GLY A 142 -15.79 10.85 -11.09
C GLY A 142 -16.98 10.73 -12.03
N GLY A 143 -17.98 9.97 -11.61
CA GLY A 143 -19.18 9.70 -12.39
C GLY A 143 -20.20 8.90 -11.59
N ASN A 144 -21.31 8.57 -12.25
CA ASN A 144 -22.41 7.79 -11.70
C ASN A 144 -22.89 6.81 -12.78
N ASP A 145 -23.51 5.70 -12.38
CA ASP A 145 -24.03 4.64 -13.26
C ASP A 145 -25.48 4.87 -13.70
N ASP A 146 -26.19 5.86 -13.13
CA ASP A 146 -27.61 6.13 -13.42
C ASP A 146 -27.92 6.65 -14.85
N TYR A 147 -26.92 7.09 -15.63
CA TYR A 147 -27.12 7.70 -16.96
C TYR A 147 -26.23 7.08 -18.03
N CYS A 148 -26.60 5.88 -18.47
CA CYS A 148 -26.03 5.18 -19.62
C CYS A 148 -27.08 5.02 -20.73
N ASP A 149 -27.55 6.13 -21.31
CA ASP A 149 -28.31 6.11 -22.56
C ASP A 149 -27.37 5.73 -23.73
N GLU A 150 -27.90 5.07 -24.77
CA GLU A 150 -27.10 4.41 -25.83
C GLU A 150 -26.17 5.33 -26.64
N ASP A 151 -26.38 6.65 -26.58
CA ASP A 151 -25.55 7.67 -27.25
C ASP A 151 -24.52 8.36 -26.32
N ASP A 152 -24.60 8.19 -24.99
CA ASP A 152 -23.77 8.90 -24.01
C ASP A 152 -22.62 8.03 -23.48
N TYR A 153 -21.44 8.20 -24.10
CA TYR A 153 -20.10 8.18 -23.48
C TYR A 153 -19.80 7.16 -22.34
N CYS A 154 -20.34 5.94 -22.43
CA CYS A 154 -20.16 4.93 -21.40
C CYS A 154 -18.67 4.54 -21.18
N ASP A 155 -18.31 4.45 -19.89
CA ASP A 155 -17.06 4.00 -19.23
C ASP A 155 -15.84 3.80 -20.16
N GLU A 156 -15.86 2.75 -21.00
CA GLU A 156 -14.77 2.44 -21.92
C GLU A 156 -14.40 3.59 -22.87
N ASN A 157 -15.36 4.30 -23.48
CA ASN A 157 -15.03 5.24 -24.56
C ASN A 157 -14.45 6.57 -24.08
N VAL A 158 -14.80 7.03 -22.87
CA VAL A 158 -14.14 8.20 -22.27
C VAL A 158 -12.71 7.81 -21.88
N ILE A 159 -12.53 6.73 -21.14
CA ILE A 159 -11.20 6.30 -20.67
C ILE A 159 -10.28 5.94 -21.86
N ASN A 160 -10.79 5.23 -22.88
CA ASN A 160 -10.04 4.90 -24.09
C ASN A 160 -9.76 6.11 -25.01
N SER A 161 -10.55 7.20 -24.94
CA SER A 161 -10.29 8.43 -25.72
C SER A 161 -9.37 9.43 -25.00
N LEU A 162 -9.25 9.34 -23.67
CA LEU A 162 -8.35 10.17 -22.86
C LEU A 162 -6.86 9.81 -23.00
N THR A 163 -6.52 8.63 -23.52
CA THR A 163 -5.13 8.27 -23.87
C THR A 163 -5.03 7.46 -25.17
N LYS A 164 -4.19 7.91 -26.10
CA LYS A 164 -3.80 7.13 -27.30
C LYS A 164 -3.03 5.83 -27.00
N GLU A 165 -2.57 5.66 -25.76
CA GLU A 165 -1.89 4.45 -25.26
C GLU A 165 -2.82 3.76 -24.24
N LYS A 166 -3.34 2.57 -24.57
CA LYS A 166 -4.32 1.79 -23.78
C LYS A 166 -3.80 1.26 -22.41
N SER A 167 -2.74 1.83 -21.84
CA SER A 167 -1.94 1.16 -20.79
C SER A 167 -1.35 2.09 -19.72
N ASN A 168 -1.74 3.37 -19.65
CA ASN A 168 -0.99 4.38 -18.88
C ASN A 168 -1.83 5.28 -17.95
N ILE A 169 -3.09 4.91 -17.68
CA ILE A 169 -3.97 5.57 -16.69
C ILE A 169 -4.07 4.68 -15.44
N LYS A 170 -4.06 5.26 -14.22
CA LYS A 170 -3.92 4.54 -12.94
C LYS A 170 -4.88 5.08 -11.87
N PHE A 171 -6.00 4.42 -11.61
CA PHE A 171 -7.10 4.93 -10.75
C PHE A 171 -7.05 4.35 -9.32
N ASP A 172 -7.56 5.09 -8.33
CA ASP A 172 -7.69 4.73 -6.91
C ASP A 172 -9.17 4.85 -6.49
N TYR A 173 -9.83 3.75 -6.11
CA TYR A 173 -11.29 3.62 -6.05
C TYR A 173 -11.92 3.83 -4.65
N SER A 174 -13.07 4.49 -4.64
CA SER A 174 -14.03 4.64 -3.53
C SER A 174 -13.50 5.30 -2.23
N PHE A 175 -13.78 6.60 -2.09
CA PHE A 175 -13.44 7.38 -0.89
C PHE A 175 -14.36 7.14 0.33
N SER A 176 -14.75 5.89 0.58
CA SER A 176 -15.68 5.58 1.68
C SER A 176 -15.04 5.71 3.07
N LYS A 177 -13.75 5.35 3.25
CA LYS A 177 -13.01 5.49 4.53
C LYS A 177 -11.52 5.74 4.35
N LEU A 178 -11.04 6.88 4.84
CA LEU A 178 -9.65 7.29 4.93
C LEU A 178 -9.06 6.90 6.30
N LYS A 179 -8.09 5.98 6.35
CA LYS A 179 -7.33 5.68 7.57
C LYS A 179 -6.16 6.64 7.71
N VAL A 180 -6.04 7.27 8.88
CA VAL A 180 -5.01 8.28 9.18
C VAL A 180 -4.33 8.01 10.52
N LEU A 181 -3.00 7.87 10.50
CA LEU A 181 -2.16 7.85 11.69
C LEU A 181 -1.36 9.16 11.77
N ILE A 182 -1.63 9.96 12.81
CA ILE A 182 -0.87 11.19 13.10
C ILE A 182 0.13 10.92 14.21
N ASN A 183 1.42 11.17 13.93
CA ASN A 183 2.49 11.19 14.92
C ASN A 183 3.07 12.62 15.02
N LYS A 184 3.94 12.89 16.01
CA LYS A 184 4.57 14.21 16.24
C LYS A 184 5.16 14.83 14.95
N TYR A 185 5.76 13.99 14.10
CA TYR A 185 6.54 14.43 12.93
C TYR A 185 5.97 14.07 11.56
N HIS A 186 4.91 13.25 11.46
CA HIS A 186 4.35 12.85 10.17
C HIS A 186 2.88 12.43 10.25
N ILE A 187 2.20 12.45 9.11
CA ILE A 187 0.96 11.70 8.86
C ILE A 187 1.29 10.47 8.03
N THR A 188 0.73 9.31 8.39
CA THR A 188 0.54 8.21 7.45
C THR A 188 -0.94 8.16 7.06
N ILE A 189 -1.24 8.17 5.76
CA ILE A 189 -2.58 8.05 5.18
C ILE A 189 -2.65 6.74 4.42
N MET A 190 -3.78 6.03 4.50
CA MET A 190 -4.06 4.86 3.66
C MET A 190 -5.34 5.06 2.85
N ILE A 191 -5.21 4.97 1.53
CA ILE A 191 -6.27 4.99 0.49
C ILE A 191 -5.78 3.96 -0.54
N GLY A 192 -6.23 2.70 -0.41
CA GLY A 192 -5.69 1.52 -1.10
C GLY A 192 -4.22 1.19 -0.75
N ASN A 193 -3.34 2.11 -1.13
CA ASN A 193 -1.92 2.22 -0.81
C ASN A 193 -1.66 3.04 0.46
N LYS A 194 -0.45 2.91 1.01
CA LYS A 194 0.01 3.58 2.24
C LYS A 194 0.98 4.71 1.91
N TYR A 195 0.58 5.94 2.18
CA TYR A 195 1.36 7.16 1.94
C TYR A 195 1.85 7.76 3.26
N ARG A 196 3.09 8.24 3.33
CA ARG A 196 3.60 8.94 4.53
C ARG A 196 4.16 10.31 4.18
N PHE A 197 3.72 11.32 4.93
CA PHE A 197 4.04 12.73 4.73
C PHE A 197 4.61 13.31 6.02
N THR A 198 5.87 13.76 6.00
CA THR A 198 6.51 14.43 7.13
C THR A 198 6.07 15.88 7.23
N TYR A 199 5.92 16.40 8.46
CA TYR A 199 5.44 17.76 8.73
C TYR A 199 6.49 18.86 8.60
N SER A 200 7.77 18.50 8.68
CA SER A 200 8.89 19.42 8.84
C SER A 200 9.84 19.30 7.67
N ASP A 201 10.68 20.32 7.52
CA ASP A 201 11.81 20.41 6.57
C ASP A 201 12.96 19.46 6.95
N PHE A 202 12.65 18.21 7.27
CA PHE A 202 13.63 17.15 7.36
C PHE A 202 14.20 16.91 5.97
N ASN A 203 15.44 17.33 5.76
CA ASN A 203 16.17 17.13 4.51
C ASN A 203 16.37 15.64 4.19
N SER A 204 16.29 14.77 5.20
CA SER A 204 16.47 13.33 5.09
C SER A 204 15.61 12.54 6.09
N ILE A 205 15.40 11.25 5.80
CA ILE A 205 14.75 10.31 6.73
C ILE A 205 15.59 10.12 8.01
N GLU A 206 16.90 10.27 7.90
CA GLU A 206 17.85 10.24 9.00
C GLU A 206 17.66 11.40 9.98
N ASP A 207 17.24 12.57 9.52
CA ASP A 207 16.94 13.71 10.39
C ASP A 207 15.62 13.50 11.16
N LEU A 208 14.62 12.88 10.52
CA LEU A 208 13.40 12.42 11.18
C LEU A 208 13.70 11.37 12.25
N ILE A 209 14.61 10.42 11.98
CA ILE A 209 15.08 9.43 12.95
C ILE A 209 15.75 10.13 14.14
N LYS A 210 16.68 11.06 13.90
CA LYS A 210 17.36 11.82 14.97
C LYS A 210 16.37 12.57 15.85
N ALA A 211 15.34 13.17 15.28
CA ALA A 211 14.30 13.87 16.04
C ALA A 211 13.59 12.92 17.02
N TYR A 212 13.12 11.75 16.54
CA TYR A 212 12.51 10.73 17.40
C TYR A 212 13.48 10.17 18.47
N ILE A 213 14.77 10.01 18.16
CA ILE A 213 15.79 9.61 19.17
C ILE A 213 15.87 10.65 20.28
N ASN A 214 16.02 11.93 19.91
CA ASN A 214 16.27 13.03 20.84
C ASN A 214 15.08 13.27 21.78
N ASP A 215 13.86 12.98 21.31
CA ASP A 215 12.64 13.05 22.12
C ASP A 215 12.44 11.85 23.06
N GLY A 216 13.02 10.69 22.73
CA GLY A 216 12.79 9.44 23.46
C GLY A 216 11.43 8.77 23.20
N GLU A 217 10.63 9.27 22.26
CA GLU A 217 9.32 8.72 21.89
C GLU A 217 9.33 8.19 20.45
N LEU A 218 9.24 6.87 20.24
CA LEU A 218 9.06 6.32 18.89
C LEU A 218 7.58 6.35 18.46
N PRO A 219 7.29 6.52 17.16
CA PRO A 219 5.91 6.46 16.65
C PRO A 219 5.33 5.05 16.78
N ILE A 220 4.00 4.95 16.77
CA ILE A 220 3.33 3.66 16.56
C ILE A 220 3.74 3.12 15.17
N PRO A 221 4.14 1.83 15.05
CA PRO A 221 4.43 1.23 13.75
C PRO A 221 3.16 1.08 12.92
N SER A 222 3.17 1.60 11.69
CA SER A 222 2.06 1.43 10.74
C SER A 222 2.03 0.03 10.08
N LEU A 223 3.05 -0.80 10.31
CA LEU A 223 3.18 -2.17 9.81
C LEU A 223 3.70 -3.09 10.92
N ILE A 224 3.10 -4.27 11.08
CA ILE A 224 3.65 -5.36 11.91
C ILE A 224 3.98 -6.58 11.03
N ASP A 225 5.24 -7.03 11.03
CA ASP A 225 5.64 -8.37 10.59
C ASP A 225 5.26 -9.36 11.70
N LEU A 226 4.28 -10.23 11.44
CA LEU A 226 3.59 -11.05 12.43
C LEU A 226 3.85 -12.55 12.18
N LYS A 227 4.66 -13.16 13.05
CA LYS A 227 4.82 -14.62 13.08
C LYS A 227 3.72 -15.22 13.94
N ILE A 228 2.75 -15.88 13.30
CA ILE A 228 1.67 -16.65 13.94
C ILE A 228 2.01 -18.13 14.11
N THR A 229 3.06 -18.61 13.45
CA THR A 229 3.44 -20.02 13.39
C THR A 229 4.93 -20.16 13.09
N ASN A 230 5.60 -21.14 13.70
CA ASN A 230 6.93 -21.59 13.28
C ASN A 230 6.87 -22.94 12.53
N LYS A 231 5.66 -23.45 12.29
CA LYS A 231 5.43 -24.68 11.51
C LYS A 231 5.57 -24.39 10.02
N CYS A 232 6.39 -25.16 9.32
CA CYS A 232 6.56 -25.06 7.86
C CYS A 232 7.12 -26.37 7.28
N SER A 233 6.35 -27.01 6.41
CA SER A 233 6.71 -28.29 5.80
C SER A 233 7.67 -28.19 4.60
N ASN A 234 7.98 -26.97 4.13
CA ASN A 234 8.76 -26.74 2.90
C ASN A 234 10.28 -27.02 3.01
N ASN A 235 10.83 -27.05 4.22
CA ASN A 235 12.27 -27.29 4.51
C ASN A 235 13.28 -26.50 3.62
N CYS A 236 12.94 -25.27 3.23
CA CYS A 236 13.77 -24.47 2.33
C CYS A 236 15.20 -24.25 2.90
N PRO A 237 16.27 -24.44 2.10
CA PRO A 237 17.66 -24.35 2.58
C PRO A 237 18.10 -22.92 2.89
N MET A 238 17.54 -21.92 2.20
CA MET A 238 17.77 -20.49 2.43
C MET A 238 16.87 -19.89 3.54
N CYS A 239 16.15 -20.71 4.32
CA CYS A 239 15.19 -20.23 5.30
C CYS A 239 15.86 -19.62 6.54
N TYR A 240 15.63 -18.33 6.77
CA TYR A 240 16.23 -17.57 7.87
C TYR A 240 15.53 -17.80 9.22
N GLN A 241 14.20 -17.98 9.23
CA GLN A 241 13.39 -18.29 10.43
C GLN A 241 13.66 -19.70 11.01
N ASN A 242 14.36 -20.55 10.25
CA ASN A 242 14.58 -21.97 10.58
C ASN A 242 13.30 -22.79 10.87
N SER A 243 12.14 -22.34 10.40
CA SER A 243 10.85 -23.03 10.56
C SER A 243 10.88 -24.46 10.04
N THR A 244 10.18 -25.37 10.72
CA THR A 244 10.18 -26.83 10.43
C THR A 244 8.77 -27.42 10.53
N LYS A 245 8.57 -28.65 10.03
CA LYS A 245 7.29 -29.38 10.16
C LYS A 245 6.85 -29.66 11.60
N GLU A 246 7.78 -29.66 12.56
CA GLU A 246 7.52 -29.85 14.00
C GLU A 246 7.37 -28.51 14.76
N GLY A 247 7.32 -27.39 14.04
CA GLY A 247 7.17 -26.06 14.65
C GLY A 247 5.79 -25.84 15.27
N ASN A 248 5.75 -25.00 16.30
CA ASN A 248 4.52 -24.66 17.02
C ASN A 248 3.68 -23.59 16.29
N HIS A 249 2.39 -23.58 16.59
CA HIS A 249 1.47 -22.48 16.28
C HIS A 249 1.38 -21.54 17.48
N SER A 250 0.93 -20.30 17.25
CA SER A 250 0.48 -19.44 18.35
C SER A 250 -0.82 -19.98 18.96
N PHE A 251 -1.01 -19.72 20.25
CA PHE A 251 -2.27 -19.97 20.97
C PHE A 251 -3.06 -18.68 21.25
N VAL A 252 -2.63 -17.56 20.68
CA VAL A 252 -3.30 -16.25 20.80
C VAL A 252 -4.55 -16.22 19.92
N ASP A 253 -5.64 -15.62 20.41
CA ASP A 253 -6.77 -15.23 19.56
C ASP A 253 -6.31 -14.16 18.57
N LEU A 254 -6.06 -14.59 17.33
CA LEU A 254 -5.54 -13.73 16.28
C LEU A 254 -6.53 -12.62 15.89
N THR A 255 -7.84 -12.84 16.04
CA THR A 255 -8.85 -11.84 15.67
C THR A 255 -8.90 -10.71 16.69
N ASP A 256 -8.97 -11.06 17.99
CA ASP A 256 -8.91 -10.07 19.08
C ASP A 256 -7.56 -9.33 19.06
N PHE A 257 -6.45 -10.02 18.80
CA PHE A 257 -5.14 -9.39 18.68
C PHE A 257 -5.04 -8.41 17.50
N ILE A 258 -5.58 -8.76 16.32
CA ILE A 258 -5.59 -7.87 15.15
C ILE A 258 -6.47 -6.63 15.40
N LYS A 259 -7.67 -6.81 15.96
CA LYS A 259 -8.53 -5.69 16.33
C LYS A 259 -7.80 -4.72 17.27
N LYS A 260 -7.16 -5.26 18.30
CA LYS A 260 -6.33 -4.52 19.26
C LYS A 260 -5.20 -3.73 18.60
N LEU A 261 -4.47 -4.33 17.65
CA LEU A 261 -3.47 -3.59 16.87
C LEU A 261 -4.10 -2.42 16.09
N ALA A 262 -5.33 -2.57 15.57
CA ALA A 262 -6.03 -1.52 14.85
C ALA A 262 -6.42 -0.36 15.78
N ASP A 263 -6.91 -0.69 16.97
CA ASP A 263 -7.32 0.28 18.00
C ASP A 263 -6.17 1.22 18.43
N ILE A 264 -4.90 0.78 18.32
CA ILE A 264 -3.71 1.63 18.59
C ILE A 264 -3.13 2.30 17.33
N GLY A 265 -3.74 2.11 16.15
CA GLY A 265 -3.34 2.77 14.91
C GLY A 265 -2.38 1.98 14.00
N VAL A 266 -2.19 0.67 14.20
CA VAL A 266 -1.53 -0.18 13.20
C VAL A 266 -2.41 -0.27 11.96
N MET A 267 -1.86 0.04 10.79
CA MET A 267 -2.61 0.12 9.54
C MET A 267 -2.53 -1.15 8.70
N GLU A 268 -1.49 -1.96 8.91
CA GLU A 268 -1.15 -3.13 8.09
C GLU A 268 -0.43 -4.21 8.90
N ILE A 269 -0.66 -5.48 8.58
CA ILE A 269 0.17 -6.60 9.04
C ILE A 269 0.72 -7.40 7.85
N ALA A 270 1.90 -7.98 8.00
CA ALA A 270 2.48 -8.97 7.11
C ALA A 270 2.63 -10.29 7.88
N VAL A 271 1.83 -11.30 7.53
CA VAL A 271 1.74 -12.58 8.23
C VAL A 271 2.72 -13.58 7.63
N GLY A 272 3.59 -14.13 8.48
CA GLY A 272 4.69 -15.00 8.07
C GLY A 272 5.26 -15.86 9.20
N GLY A 273 6.60 -15.97 9.25
CA GLY A 273 7.32 -16.89 10.11
C GLY A 273 7.53 -18.25 9.44
N GLY A 274 6.65 -19.21 9.75
CA GLY A 274 6.55 -20.50 9.11
C GLY A 274 5.77 -20.45 7.79
N ASN A 275 4.88 -21.43 7.59
CA ASN A 275 3.89 -21.44 6.51
C ASN A 275 2.53 -21.02 7.10
N PRO A 276 2.05 -19.79 6.85
CA PRO A 276 0.81 -19.29 7.47
C PRO A 276 -0.41 -20.18 7.28
N ILE A 277 -0.55 -20.86 6.12
CA ILE A 277 -1.69 -21.74 5.85
C ILE A 277 -1.63 -23.09 6.58
N GLU A 278 -0.51 -23.42 7.25
CA GLU A 278 -0.46 -24.56 8.19
C GLU A 278 -1.06 -24.20 9.56
N HIS A 279 -1.39 -22.93 9.84
CA HIS A 279 -2.05 -22.51 11.08
C HIS A 279 -3.56 -22.82 11.04
N PRO A 280 -4.12 -23.54 12.03
CA PRO A 280 -5.51 -24.03 11.96
C PRO A 280 -6.57 -22.94 11.85
N PHE A 281 -6.31 -21.75 12.42
CA PHE A 281 -7.24 -20.61 12.42
C PHE A 281 -6.92 -19.55 11.35
N ILE A 282 -6.10 -19.86 10.33
CA ILE A 282 -5.70 -18.88 9.31
C ILE A 282 -6.91 -18.24 8.60
N TRP A 283 -7.90 -19.04 8.18
CA TRP A 283 -9.08 -18.55 7.47
C TRP A 283 -9.99 -17.66 8.33
N HIS A 284 -10.15 -18.02 9.62
CA HIS A 284 -10.88 -17.20 10.60
C HIS A 284 -10.20 -15.84 10.81
N MET A 285 -8.87 -15.83 10.93
CA MET A 285 -8.07 -14.61 11.04
C MET A 285 -8.18 -13.75 9.76
N LEU A 286 -8.10 -14.36 8.57
CA LEU A 286 -8.22 -13.64 7.30
C LEU A 286 -9.62 -13.02 7.14
N TYR A 287 -10.68 -13.76 7.47
CA TYR A 287 -12.05 -13.25 7.37
C TYR A 287 -12.33 -12.12 8.37
N HIS A 288 -12.13 -12.34 9.67
CA HIS A 288 -12.48 -11.34 10.68
C HIS A 288 -11.44 -10.24 10.85
N GLY A 289 -10.14 -10.55 10.74
CA GLY A 289 -9.06 -9.59 10.94
C GLY A 289 -8.95 -8.53 9.84
N SER A 290 -9.27 -8.89 8.59
CA SER A 290 -9.17 -8.00 7.43
C SER A 290 -10.17 -6.84 7.44
N HIS A 291 -11.24 -6.95 8.24
CA HIS A 291 -12.17 -5.86 8.53
C HIS A 291 -11.51 -4.74 9.36
N TYR A 292 -10.48 -5.05 10.15
CA TYR A 292 -9.78 -4.11 11.04
C TYR A 292 -8.47 -3.59 10.44
N ILE A 293 -7.67 -4.46 9.81
CA ILE A 293 -6.32 -4.13 9.31
C ILE A 293 -6.10 -4.74 7.92
N LYS A 294 -5.34 -4.06 7.04
CA LYS A 294 -4.85 -4.66 5.78
C LYS A 294 -3.90 -5.82 6.08
N ILE A 295 -4.23 -7.03 5.62
CA ILE A 295 -3.43 -8.23 5.87
C ILE A 295 -2.61 -8.54 4.62
N ASN A 296 -1.32 -8.86 4.76
CA ASN A 296 -0.50 -9.40 3.68
C ASN A 296 -0.04 -10.80 4.07
N LEU A 297 -0.27 -11.79 3.22
CA LEU A 297 0.07 -13.19 3.48
C LEU A 297 1.27 -13.60 2.61
N THR A 298 2.39 -13.98 3.22
CA THR A 298 3.55 -14.47 2.46
C THR A 298 3.53 -15.99 2.37
N LEU A 299 3.45 -16.54 1.15
CA LEU A 299 3.38 -17.97 0.86
C LEU A 299 4.50 -18.38 -0.11
N LYS A 300 4.89 -19.66 -0.10
CA LYS A 300 5.63 -20.27 -1.22
C LYS A 300 4.64 -20.56 -2.36
N ALA A 301 5.07 -20.54 -3.62
CA ALA A 301 4.19 -20.82 -4.77
C ALA A 301 3.35 -22.12 -4.65
N ILE A 302 3.93 -23.21 -4.11
CA ILE A 302 3.19 -24.45 -3.87
C ILE A 302 2.07 -24.30 -2.82
N ASP A 303 2.25 -23.44 -1.82
CA ASP A 303 1.26 -23.14 -0.79
C ASP A 303 0.24 -22.09 -1.24
N PHE A 304 0.66 -21.14 -2.07
CA PHE A 304 -0.26 -20.27 -2.79
C PHE A 304 -1.21 -21.09 -3.67
N LYS A 305 -0.72 -22.10 -4.39
CA LYS A 305 -1.58 -23.03 -5.12
C LYS A 305 -2.60 -23.75 -4.21
N LYS A 306 -2.16 -24.26 -3.05
CA LYS A 306 -3.08 -24.89 -2.06
C LYS A 306 -4.12 -23.90 -1.55
N TYR A 307 -3.71 -22.66 -1.27
CA TYR A 307 -4.59 -21.58 -0.83
C TYR A 307 -5.68 -21.30 -1.87
N VAL A 308 -5.31 -21.10 -3.13
CA VAL A 308 -6.25 -20.84 -4.23
C VAL A 308 -7.23 -21.99 -4.42
N HIS A 309 -6.74 -23.23 -4.46
CA HIS A 309 -7.59 -24.43 -4.57
C HIS A 309 -8.58 -24.53 -3.41
N TYR A 310 -8.11 -24.44 -2.16
CA TYR A 310 -8.95 -24.53 -0.98
C TYR A 310 -9.97 -23.39 -0.92
N ALA A 311 -9.57 -22.16 -1.26
CA ALA A 311 -10.46 -21.01 -1.29
C ALA A 311 -11.57 -21.19 -2.33
N LYS A 312 -11.25 -21.72 -3.52
CA LYS A 312 -12.26 -22.02 -4.55
C LYS A 312 -13.18 -23.16 -4.10
N GLU A 313 -12.63 -24.29 -3.66
CA GLU A 313 -13.39 -25.48 -3.23
C GLU A 313 -14.37 -25.20 -2.08
N ASN A 314 -14.10 -24.19 -1.25
CA ASN A 314 -14.92 -23.81 -0.09
C ASN A 314 -15.65 -22.47 -0.26
N ASN A 315 -15.70 -21.89 -1.49
CA ASN A 315 -16.30 -20.59 -1.79
C ASN A 315 -15.81 -19.42 -0.92
N LEU A 316 -14.54 -19.46 -0.49
CA LEU A 316 -13.92 -18.44 0.36
C LEU A 316 -13.30 -17.27 -0.42
N LEU A 317 -13.26 -17.34 -1.75
CA LEU A 317 -12.76 -16.25 -2.60
C LEU A 317 -13.56 -14.96 -2.43
N PHE A 318 -14.89 -15.06 -2.23
CA PHE A 318 -15.72 -13.91 -1.87
C PHE A 318 -15.23 -13.20 -0.59
N TYR A 319 -14.83 -13.95 0.44
CA TYR A 319 -14.26 -13.41 1.68
C TYR A 319 -12.82 -12.90 1.51
N ALA A 320 -12.14 -13.29 0.44
CA ALA A 320 -10.81 -12.78 0.09
C ALA A 320 -10.86 -11.43 -0.66
N ARG A 321 -12.05 -10.88 -0.97
CA ARG A 321 -12.25 -9.51 -1.49
C ARG A 321 -11.97 -8.41 -0.44
N HIS A 322 -11.80 -8.76 0.83
CA HIS A 322 -11.23 -7.86 1.83
C HIS A 322 -9.75 -7.54 1.50
N PRO A 323 -9.13 -6.49 2.07
CA PRO A 323 -7.77 -6.07 1.66
C PRO A 323 -6.68 -7.05 2.11
N ILE A 324 -6.52 -8.13 1.35
CA ILE A 324 -5.57 -9.22 1.55
C ILE A 324 -4.55 -9.23 0.41
N GLY A 325 -3.32 -8.79 0.69
CA GLY A 325 -2.19 -8.92 -0.24
C GLY A 325 -1.56 -10.32 -0.19
N PHE A 326 -1.03 -10.80 -1.31
CA PHE A 326 -0.32 -12.08 -1.43
C PHE A 326 1.14 -11.88 -1.85
N GLY A 327 2.06 -12.15 -0.93
CA GLY A 327 3.48 -12.24 -1.23
C GLY A 327 3.86 -13.65 -1.66
N VAL A 328 4.07 -13.89 -2.95
CA VAL A 328 4.33 -15.24 -3.48
C VAL A 328 5.82 -15.42 -3.74
N SER A 329 6.45 -16.28 -2.94
CA SER A 329 7.88 -16.55 -3.00
C SER A 329 8.22 -17.44 -4.19
N ILE A 330 9.03 -16.90 -5.12
CA ILE A 330 9.52 -17.60 -6.31
C ILE A 330 10.97 -18.02 -6.06
N THR A 331 11.20 -19.34 -6.05
CA THR A 331 12.51 -19.95 -5.80
C THR A 331 13.04 -20.77 -6.96
N ASP A 332 12.21 -21.12 -7.95
CA ASP A 332 12.64 -21.69 -9.24
C ASP A 332 11.59 -21.46 -10.37
N TYR A 333 11.86 -21.98 -11.56
CA TYR A 333 10.95 -21.90 -12.71
C TYR A 333 9.63 -22.66 -12.56
N LYS A 334 9.57 -23.68 -11.70
CA LYS A 334 8.37 -24.49 -11.43
C LYS A 334 7.44 -23.75 -10.48
N ASP A 335 7.97 -22.97 -9.54
CA ASP A 335 7.16 -22.07 -8.71
C ASP A 335 6.32 -21.12 -9.58
N ILE A 336 6.89 -20.55 -10.65
CA ILE A 336 6.15 -19.73 -11.62
C ILE A 336 4.98 -20.52 -12.23
N ASP A 337 5.24 -21.74 -12.71
CA ASP A 337 4.19 -22.56 -13.31
C ASP A 337 3.14 -23.02 -12.28
N LEU A 338 3.51 -23.25 -11.01
CA LEU A 338 2.57 -23.55 -9.93
C LEU A 338 1.59 -22.40 -9.66
N VAL A 339 2.07 -21.15 -9.64
CA VAL A 339 1.22 -19.96 -9.46
C VAL A 339 0.23 -19.83 -10.60
N PHE A 340 0.72 -19.79 -11.85
CA PHE A 340 -0.17 -19.57 -13.00
C PHE A 340 -1.11 -20.74 -13.26
N ASN A 341 -0.70 -21.99 -12.98
CA ASN A 341 -1.61 -23.12 -13.03
C ASN A 341 -2.72 -23.04 -11.96
N ALA A 342 -2.46 -22.44 -10.79
CA ALA A 342 -3.49 -22.20 -9.79
C ALA A 342 -4.45 -21.10 -10.23
N LEU A 343 -3.93 -19.95 -10.71
CA LEU A 343 -4.75 -18.85 -11.23
C LEU A 343 -5.59 -19.27 -12.44
N ASN A 344 -5.09 -20.19 -13.28
CA ASN A 344 -5.85 -20.77 -14.38
C ASN A 344 -7.07 -21.60 -13.94
N THR A 345 -7.16 -22.00 -12.66
CA THR A 345 -8.37 -22.63 -12.10
C THR A 345 -9.39 -21.63 -11.55
N VAL A 346 -9.03 -20.34 -11.46
CA VAL A 346 -9.91 -19.26 -10.98
C VAL A 346 -10.65 -18.65 -12.17
N ASP A 347 -11.97 -18.58 -12.04
CA ASP A 347 -12.87 -18.03 -13.05
C ASP A 347 -12.81 -16.50 -13.06
N GLU A 348 -13.18 -15.87 -14.17
CA GLU A 348 -12.97 -14.44 -14.43
C GLU A 348 -13.50 -13.52 -13.32
N TYR A 349 -14.70 -13.79 -12.80
CA TYR A 349 -15.32 -13.03 -11.72
C TYR A 349 -14.55 -13.07 -10.38
N ASP A 350 -13.83 -14.17 -10.11
CA ASP A 350 -13.05 -14.32 -8.87
C ASP A 350 -11.59 -13.86 -9.05
N MET A 351 -11.15 -13.54 -10.27
CA MET A 351 -9.78 -13.07 -10.54
C MET A 351 -9.47 -11.71 -9.92
N GLU A 352 -10.49 -10.88 -9.69
CA GLU A 352 -10.41 -9.58 -8.99
C GLU A 352 -9.71 -9.69 -7.62
N VAL A 353 -9.87 -10.83 -6.93
CA VAL A 353 -9.20 -11.13 -5.65
C VAL A 353 -7.66 -11.11 -5.79
N PHE A 354 -7.16 -11.44 -6.97
CA PHE A 354 -5.74 -11.70 -7.24
C PHE A 354 -5.07 -10.65 -8.15
N GLU A 355 -5.84 -9.93 -8.97
CA GLU A 355 -5.36 -9.05 -10.05
C GLU A 355 -4.35 -7.99 -9.57
N ASP A 356 -4.65 -7.37 -8.43
CA ASP A 356 -3.84 -6.33 -7.79
C ASP A 356 -3.00 -6.83 -6.59
N ASN A 357 -3.45 -7.93 -5.98
CA ASN A 357 -2.98 -8.33 -4.66
C ASN A 357 -1.70 -9.17 -4.70
N ILE A 358 -1.31 -9.72 -5.86
CA ILE A 358 -0.12 -10.58 -5.98
C ILE A 358 1.16 -9.76 -6.14
N ASN A 359 2.14 -10.07 -5.30
CA ASN A 359 3.51 -9.57 -5.36
C ASN A 359 4.47 -10.77 -5.47
N PHE A 360 5.30 -10.82 -6.50
CA PHE A 360 6.26 -11.89 -6.73
C PHE A 360 7.55 -11.60 -5.95
N HIS A 361 7.77 -12.37 -4.88
CA HIS A 361 8.87 -12.18 -3.94
C HIS A 361 10.09 -12.99 -4.37
N PHE A 362 11.23 -12.31 -4.54
CA PHE A 362 12.53 -12.91 -4.84
C PHE A 362 13.53 -12.57 -3.75
N ILE A 363 14.21 -13.59 -3.22
CA ILE A 363 15.39 -13.38 -2.39
C ILE A 363 16.56 -13.04 -3.32
N ALA A 364 17.17 -11.87 -3.11
CA ALA A 364 18.32 -11.45 -3.88
C ALA A 364 19.50 -12.43 -3.74
N GLU A 365 20.33 -12.53 -4.78
CA GLU A 365 21.48 -13.45 -4.83
C GLU A 365 21.13 -14.96 -4.70
N LEU A 366 19.85 -15.35 -4.69
CA LEU A 366 19.43 -16.76 -4.67
C LEU A 366 19.77 -17.50 -5.96
N HIS A 367 19.73 -16.78 -7.08
CA HIS A 367 20.09 -17.22 -8.43
C HIS A 367 21.14 -16.29 -9.04
N ASN A 368 21.72 -16.65 -10.18
CA ASN A 368 22.52 -15.70 -10.96
C ASN A 368 21.63 -14.62 -11.63
N GLU A 369 22.24 -13.51 -12.07
CA GLU A 369 21.53 -12.36 -12.65
C GLU A 369 20.63 -12.75 -13.84
N ASN A 370 21.14 -13.55 -14.79
CA ASN A 370 20.40 -13.91 -16.01
C ASN A 370 19.18 -14.77 -15.68
N THR A 371 19.33 -15.77 -14.80
CA THR A 371 18.21 -16.61 -14.35
C THR A 371 17.15 -15.79 -13.58
N PHE A 372 17.56 -14.79 -12.80
CA PHE A 372 16.60 -13.88 -12.15
C PHE A 372 15.80 -13.05 -13.18
N ILE A 373 16.47 -12.43 -14.15
CA ILE A 373 15.81 -11.61 -15.17
C ILE A 373 14.87 -12.45 -16.06
N ASP A 374 15.32 -13.62 -16.52
CA ASP A 374 14.52 -14.55 -17.33
C ASP A 374 13.27 -15.08 -16.58
N MET A 375 13.38 -15.32 -15.26
CA MET A 375 12.22 -15.62 -14.42
C MET A 375 11.23 -14.45 -14.35
N VAL A 376 11.70 -13.21 -14.25
CA VAL A 376 10.84 -12.00 -14.24
C VAL A 376 10.15 -11.82 -15.60
N GLU A 377 10.85 -12.07 -16.72
CA GLU A 377 10.26 -12.05 -18.07
C GLU A 377 9.20 -13.16 -18.25
N LYS A 378 9.48 -14.39 -17.77
CA LYS A 378 8.51 -15.49 -17.79
C LYS A 378 7.27 -15.19 -16.94
N ILE A 379 7.42 -14.57 -15.77
CA ILE A 379 6.30 -14.10 -14.95
C ILE A 379 5.50 -13.02 -15.70
N SER A 380 6.17 -12.00 -16.25
CA SER A 380 5.51 -10.92 -16.98
C SER A 380 4.66 -11.44 -18.14
N LYS A 381 5.22 -12.36 -18.94
CA LYS A 381 4.51 -12.99 -20.05
C LYS A 381 3.25 -13.72 -19.56
N LYS A 382 3.39 -14.61 -18.57
CA LYS A 382 2.26 -15.40 -18.03
C LYS A 382 1.20 -14.54 -17.32
N ALA A 383 1.62 -13.47 -16.66
CA ALA A 383 0.73 -12.50 -16.03
C ALA A 383 -0.17 -11.82 -17.06
N ARG A 384 0.40 -11.38 -18.19
CA ARG A 384 -0.38 -10.82 -19.31
C ARG A 384 -1.29 -11.85 -19.96
N GLU A 385 -0.80 -13.07 -20.18
CA GLU A 385 -1.60 -14.18 -20.72
C GLU A 385 -2.81 -14.52 -19.84
N LYS A 386 -2.72 -14.29 -18.52
CA LYS A 386 -3.81 -14.48 -17.55
C LYS A 386 -4.61 -13.20 -17.26
N GLY A 387 -4.25 -12.05 -17.83
CA GLY A 387 -4.94 -10.79 -17.60
C GLY A 387 -4.72 -10.18 -16.21
N LEU A 388 -3.58 -10.44 -15.53
CA LEU A 388 -3.25 -9.73 -14.29
C LEU A 388 -2.89 -8.26 -14.59
N GLY A 389 -3.66 -7.32 -14.05
CA GLY A 389 -3.39 -5.88 -14.16
C GLY A 389 -2.03 -5.47 -13.58
N ASN A 390 -1.60 -6.08 -12.47
CA ASN A 390 -0.34 -5.72 -11.82
C ASN A 390 0.70 -6.86 -11.76
N ILE A 391 1.91 -6.54 -12.21
CA ILE A 391 3.10 -7.41 -12.24
C ILE A 391 4.14 -6.79 -11.29
N ASN A 392 3.97 -7.06 -10.00
CA ASN A 392 4.75 -6.43 -8.94
C ASN A 392 5.89 -7.35 -8.49
N ILE A 393 7.15 -6.89 -8.56
CA ILE A 393 8.33 -7.66 -8.14
C ILE A 393 8.86 -7.12 -6.80
N LEU A 394 9.01 -7.96 -5.77
CA LEU A 394 9.64 -7.55 -4.49
C LEU A 394 11.00 -8.23 -4.31
N LEU A 395 12.06 -7.43 -4.20
CA LEU A 395 13.41 -7.90 -3.86
C LEU A 395 13.61 -7.94 -2.33
N LEU A 396 13.88 -9.12 -1.80
CA LEU A 396 14.16 -9.36 -0.38
C LEU A 396 15.66 -9.54 -0.15
N GLY A 397 16.19 -8.88 0.87
CA GLY A 397 17.59 -9.00 1.26
C GLY A 397 17.91 -10.39 1.78
N PHE A 398 19.08 -10.92 1.40
CA PHE A 398 19.50 -12.26 1.79
C PHE A 398 19.87 -12.27 3.28
N LYS A 399 19.31 -13.20 4.06
CA LYS A 399 19.45 -13.26 5.52
C LYS A 399 20.37 -14.41 5.91
N GLU A 400 21.61 -14.09 6.30
CA GLU A 400 22.69 -15.05 6.61
C GLU A 400 22.54 -15.67 8.03
N ILE A 401 21.31 -15.96 8.45
CA ILE A 401 20.95 -16.60 9.72
C ILE A 401 20.08 -17.85 9.48
N GLY A 402 19.79 -18.61 10.53
CA GLY A 402 19.05 -19.87 10.42
C GLY A 402 19.73 -20.84 9.46
N ARG A 403 18.97 -21.43 8.52
CA ARG A 403 19.55 -22.28 7.46
C ARG A 403 20.24 -21.46 6.37
N GLY A 404 19.81 -20.22 6.15
CA GLY A 404 20.39 -19.28 5.19
C GLY A 404 21.89 -19.04 5.36
N LYS A 405 22.41 -19.13 6.60
CA LYS A 405 23.85 -19.07 6.90
C LYS A 405 24.72 -20.06 6.10
N ASN A 406 24.17 -21.25 5.80
CA ASN A 406 24.90 -22.32 5.11
C ASN A 406 24.62 -22.34 3.60
N PHE A 407 23.81 -21.41 3.09
CA PHE A 407 23.43 -21.36 1.68
C PHE A 407 24.49 -20.60 0.86
N LYS A 408 24.94 -21.19 -0.24
CA LYS A 408 25.92 -20.56 -1.14
C LYS A 408 25.20 -19.60 -2.10
N LYS A 409 25.12 -18.33 -1.72
CA LYS A 409 24.57 -17.28 -2.58
C LYS A 409 25.42 -17.04 -3.84
N HIS A 410 24.76 -16.55 -4.89
CA HIS A 410 25.42 -15.96 -6.05
C HIS A 410 25.97 -14.58 -5.71
N LYS A 411 26.67 -13.94 -6.65
CA LYS A 411 27.10 -12.54 -6.54
C LYS A 411 26.40 -11.73 -7.63
N TRP A 412 25.76 -10.62 -7.27
CA TRP A 412 25.13 -9.72 -8.23
C TRP A 412 25.88 -8.39 -8.37
N ASN A 413 25.86 -7.85 -9.58
CA ASN A 413 25.96 -6.42 -9.82
C ASN A 413 24.57 -5.78 -9.60
N HIS A 414 24.27 -5.38 -8.36
CA HIS A 414 22.97 -4.80 -8.01
C HIS A 414 22.63 -3.55 -8.84
N ALA A 415 23.62 -2.76 -9.25
CA ALA A 415 23.39 -1.61 -10.13
C ALA A 415 22.90 -2.04 -11.53
N ASN A 416 23.39 -3.17 -12.04
CA ASN A 416 22.92 -3.76 -13.30
C ASN A 416 21.47 -4.26 -13.18
N ILE A 417 21.18 -5.08 -12.15
CA ILE A 417 19.84 -5.60 -11.88
C ILE A 417 18.82 -4.46 -11.72
N LEU A 418 19.13 -3.44 -10.94
CA LEU A 418 18.23 -2.30 -10.73
C LEU A 418 18.03 -1.47 -12.00
N LYS A 419 19.04 -1.33 -12.87
CA LYS A 419 18.87 -0.70 -14.19
C LYS A 419 17.99 -1.51 -15.12
N GLN A 420 18.10 -2.84 -15.10
CA GLN A 420 17.25 -3.74 -15.89
C GLN A 420 15.80 -3.71 -15.40
N LEU A 421 15.56 -3.83 -14.10
CA LEU A 421 14.22 -3.71 -13.51
C LEU A 421 13.61 -2.32 -13.75
N LYS A 422 14.41 -1.24 -13.67
CA LYS A 422 13.94 0.10 -14.06
C LYS A 422 13.53 0.15 -15.52
N LYS A 423 14.33 -0.41 -16.44
CA LYS A 423 13.99 -0.50 -17.88
C LYS A 423 12.71 -1.33 -18.10
N MET A 424 12.51 -2.40 -17.34
CA MET A 424 11.30 -3.22 -17.34
C MET A 424 10.07 -2.46 -16.83
N VAL A 425 10.22 -1.47 -15.95
CA VAL A 425 9.12 -0.55 -15.57
C VAL A 425 8.93 0.54 -16.63
N ASP A 426 10.02 1.09 -17.19
CA ASP A 426 9.97 2.17 -18.18
C ASP A 426 9.30 1.72 -19.50
N ASN A 427 9.44 0.45 -19.88
CA ASN A 427 8.79 -0.15 -21.05
C ASN A 427 7.53 -0.97 -20.68
N ASP A 428 7.01 -0.77 -19.47
CA ASP A 428 5.81 -1.41 -18.92
C ASP A 428 5.84 -2.96 -18.85
N THR A 429 7.00 -3.63 -19.02
CA THR A 429 7.17 -5.10 -18.87
C THR A 429 6.76 -5.60 -17.48
N ILE A 430 7.14 -4.90 -16.42
CA ILE A 430 6.62 -5.11 -15.06
C ILE A 430 6.00 -3.81 -14.57
N THR A 431 4.97 -3.89 -13.74
CA THR A 431 4.23 -2.67 -13.36
C THR A 431 4.97 -1.87 -12.28
N LEU A 432 5.67 -2.57 -11.37
CA LEU A 432 6.65 -1.97 -10.45
C LEU A 432 7.67 -3.01 -9.96
N PHE A 433 8.79 -2.53 -9.43
CA PHE A 433 9.60 -3.30 -8.48
C PHE A 433 9.72 -2.55 -7.14
N ASN A 434 9.73 -3.30 -6.05
CA ASN A 434 9.91 -2.85 -4.67
C ASN A 434 11.10 -3.59 -4.05
N CYS A 435 11.51 -3.21 -2.84
CA CYS A 435 12.42 -4.02 -2.02
C CYS A 435 12.14 -3.92 -0.52
N ASP A 436 12.63 -4.90 0.27
CA ASP A 436 12.66 -4.79 1.73
C ASP A 436 13.80 -3.89 2.23
N THR A 437 13.68 -3.43 3.47
CA THR A 437 14.67 -2.58 4.15
C THR A 437 16.06 -3.23 4.18
N LEU A 438 16.13 -4.56 4.28
CA LEU A 438 17.40 -5.29 4.24
C LEU A 438 18.08 -5.21 2.87
N TYR A 439 17.35 -5.43 1.79
CA TYR A 439 17.90 -5.31 0.44
C TYR A 439 18.39 -3.89 0.16
N ALA A 440 17.59 -2.87 0.50
CA ALA A 440 18.00 -1.48 0.35
C ALA A 440 19.29 -1.17 1.13
N ARG A 441 19.43 -1.71 2.35
CA ARG A 441 20.64 -1.61 3.19
C ARG A 441 21.83 -2.37 2.57
N GLN A 442 21.63 -3.59 2.06
CA GLN A 442 22.66 -4.43 1.43
C GLN A 442 23.18 -3.86 0.10
N VAL A 443 22.32 -3.26 -0.72
CA VAL A 443 22.68 -2.60 -1.98
C VAL A 443 23.50 -1.32 -1.77
N GLY A 444 23.24 -0.63 -0.66
CA GLY A 444 23.91 0.61 -0.29
C GLY A 444 23.38 1.86 -1.02
N LYS A 445 23.49 3.00 -0.32
CA LYS A 445 22.92 4.29 -0.77
C LYS A 445 23.56 4.77 -2.08
N GLU A 446 24.86 4.61 -2.23
CA GLU A 446 25.61 5.00 -3.44
C GLU A 446 25.09 4.30 -4.70
N THR A 447 24.81 2.99 -4.61
CA THR A 447 24.26 2.21 -5.72
C THR A 447 22.85 2.68 -6.07
N LEU A 448 21.98 2.90 -5.08
CA LEU A 448 20.63 3.41 -5.29
C LEU A 448 20.65 4.81 -5.94
N GLN A 449 21.50 5.71 -5.45
CA GLN A 449 21.69 7.05 -6.03
C GLN A 449 22.25 6.98 -7.46
N THR A 450 23.17 6.05 -7.76
CA THR A 450 23.74 5.87 -9.10
C THR A 450 22.70 5.41 -10.12
N VAL A 451 21.68 4.64 -9.69
CA VAL A 451 20.63 4.12 -10.60
C VAL A 451 19.44 5.07 -10.72
N PHE A 452 19.04 5.75 -9.63
CA PHE A 452 17.79 6.51 -9.56
C PHE A 452 17.96 8.01 -9.26
N GLY A 453 19.18 8.47 -8.99
CA GLY A 453 19.50 9.86 -8.65
C GLY A 453 19.36 10.18 -7.16
N ASN A 454 19.87 11.35 -6.76
CA ASN A 454 20.09 11.74 -5.36
C ASN A 454 18.82 11.78 -4.49
N ASN A 455 17.66 12.06 -5.09
CA ASN A 455 16.39 12.19 -4.37
C ASN A 455 15.75 10.85 -3.95
N ILE A 456 16.32 9.71 -4.36
CA ILE A 456 15.69 8.39 -4.16
C ILE A 456 15.74 7.88 -2.71
N LEU A 457 16.63 8.42 -1.88
CA LEU A 457 16.75 8.02 -0.46
C LEU A 457 15.50 8.36 0.37
N GLN A 458 14.62 9.22 -0.14
CA GLN A 458 13.31 9.49 0.46
C GLN A 458 12.27 8.39 0.14
N GLN A 459 12.57 7.49 -0.79
CA GLN A 459 11.68 6.39 -1.23
C GLN A 459 12.15 5.02 -0.73
N PHE A 460 13.46 4.81 -0.57
CA PHE A 460 14.02 3.57 -0.01
C PHE A 460 14.35 3.69 1.47
N TYR A 461 13.70 2.87 2.28
CA TYR A 461 13.93 2.81 3.72
C TYR A 461 15.07 1.81 4.04
N THR A 462 16.01 2.18 4.92
CA THR A 462 17.25 1.40 5.20
C THR A 462 17.48 1.08 6.68
N VAL A 463 16.54 1.46 7.55
CA VAL A 463 16.61 1.32 9.01
C VAL A 463 15.44 0.45 9.47
N GLU A 464 15.66 -0.55 10.31
CA GLU A 464 14.55 -1.39 10.79
C GLU A 464 13.93 -0.87 12.08
N GLY A 465 12.65 -1.12 12.30
CA GLY A 465 12.01 -0.89 13.60
C GLY A 465 11.42 0.50 13.85
N LEU A 466 11.46 1.47 12.93
CA LEU A 466 10.81 2.78 13.16
C LEU A 466 9.32 2.78 12.75
N PHE A 467 9.02 2.15 11.61
CA PHE A 467 7.69 2.18 10.99
C PHE A 467 7.08 0.78 10.80
N SER A 468 7.95 -0.22 10.79
CA SER A 468 7.70 -1.65 10.95
C SER A 468 8.09 -2.06 12.37
N LYS A 469 7.45 -3.08 12.93
CA LYS A 469 8.00 -3.91 14.02
C LYS A 469 7.77 -5.37 13.69
N TYR A 470 8.56 -6.24 14.29
CA TYR A 470 8.30 -7.68 14.29
C TYR A 470 7.63 -8.09 15.61
N ILE A 471 6.60 -8.93 15.51
CA ILE A 471 5.98 -9.62 16.64
C ILE A 471 5.96 -11.11 16.36
N ASP A 472 6.56 -11.87 17.27
CA ASP A 472 6.51 -13.31 17.34
C ASP A 472 5.44 -13.74 18.35
N LEU A 473 4.31 -14.26 17.88
CA LEU A 473 3.23 -14.77 18.75
C LEU A 473 3.43 -16.24 19.15
N VAL A 474 4.48 -16.90 18.68
CA VAL A 474 4.85 -18.26 19.11
C VAL A 474 5.78 -18.16 20.32
N ASP A 475 6.80 -17.32 20.22
CA ASP A 475 7.84 -17.13 21.24
C ASP A 475 7.59 -15.88 22.12
N PHE A 476 6.50 -15.14 21.88
CA PHE A 476 6.09 -13.90 22.54
C PHE A 476 7.18 -12.82 22.60
N LYS A 477 7.79 -12.53 21.45
CA LYS A 477 8.86 -11.53 21.32
C LYS A 477 8.45 -10.37 20.43
N ILE A 478 8.90 -9.17 20.78
CA ILE A 478 8.79 -7.98 19.94
C ILE A 478 10.21 -7.55 19.57
N ALA A 479 10.47 -7.28 18.29
CA ALA A 479 11.80 -6.88 17.80
C ALA A 479 11.72 -5.81 16.69
N PRO A 480 12.83 -5.18 16.30
CA PRO A 480 12.87 -4.21 15.19
C PRO A 480 12.53 -4.86 13.85
N SER A 481 13.04 -6.07 13.63
CA SER A 481 12.81 -6.88 12.43
C SER A 481 12.82 -8.38 12.78
N SER A 482 12.29 -9.20 11.88
CA SER A 482 12.18 -10.66 12.02
C SER A 482 13.52 -11.40 12.06
N TYR A 483 14.62 -10.74 11.71
CA TYR A 483 15.97 -11.32 11.58
C TYR A 483 17.01 -10.66 12.52
N GLU A 484 16.60 -9.69 13.33
CA GLU A 484 17.44 -9.05 14.36
C GLU A 484 16.90 -9.37 15.77
N GLN A 485 16.33 -10.57 15.97
CA GLN A 485 15.66 -10.98 17.21
C GLN A 485 16.58 -11.00 18.44
N ASP A 486 17.89 -11.14 18.27
CA ASP A 486 18.85 -11.08 19.38
C ASP A 486 19.28 -9.64 19.74
N LYS A 487 18.90 -8.64 18.92
CA LYS A 487 19.25 -7.22 19.10
C LYS A 487 18.02 -6.40 19.50
N GLY A 488 17.94 -6.05 20.78
CA GLY A 488 16.94 -5.10 21.28
C GLY A 488 15.50 -5.65 21.32
N SER A 489 15.32 -6.97 21.26
CA SER A 489 14.02 -7.61 21.47
C SER A 489 13.51 -7.44 22.89
N GLN A 490 12.19 -7.47 23.06
CA GLN A 490 11.52 -7.44 24.36
C GLN A 490 10.56 -8.63 24.48
N GLU A 491 10.57 -9.32 25.62
CA GLU A 491 9.61 -10.37 25.93
C GLU A 491 8.25 -9.76 26.29
N TRP A 492 7.21 -10.27 25.65
CA TRP A 492 5.83 -9.94 25.90
C TRP A 492 5.17 -11.10 26.67
N GLY A 493 4.33 -10.81 27.66
CA GLY A 493 3.71 -11.86 28.46
C GLY A 493 2.35 -12.26 27.89
N LEU A 494 2.04 -13.56 27.83
CA LEU A 494 0.72 -14.08 27.40
C LEU A 494 -0.46 -13.39 28.10
N PHE A 495 -0.31 -13.06 29.39
CA PHE A 495 -1.33 -12.36 30.20
C PHE A 495 -1.06 -10.86 30.39
N SER A 496 -0.10 -10.28 29.67
CA SER A 496 0.28 -8.88 29.88
C SER A 496 -0.77 -7.93 29.32
N LYS A 497 -1.13 -6.92 30.12
CA LYS A 497 -2.19 -5.95 29.78
C LYS A 497 -1.89 -5.27 28.44
N PHE A 498 -2.93 -4.98 27.67
CA PHE A 498 -2.80 -4.41 26.35
C PHE A 498 -2.08 -3.04 26.32
N SER A 499 -2.27 -2.21 27.34
CA SER A 499 -1.49 -0.97 27.54
C SER A 499 0.02 -1.19 27.69
N LYS A 500 0.46 -2.40 28.05
CA LYS A 500 1.87 -2.80 28.01
C LYS A 500 2.34 -3.06 26.56
N LEU A 501 1.49 -3.60 25.67
CA LEU A 501 1.89 -3.82 24.26
C LEU A 501 2.18 -2.50 23.56
N GLU A 502 1.27 -1.53 23.65
CA GLU A 502 1.46 -0.20 23.05
C GLU A 502 2.77 0.44 23.54
N LYS A 503 3.04 0.34 24.85
CA LYS A 503 4.30 0.80 25.43
C LYS A 503 5.52 0.03 24.91
N LEU A 504 5.50 -1.30 24.88
CA LEU A 504 6.61 -2.12 24.38
C LEU A 504 6.91 -1.82 22.89
N LEU A 505 5.89 -1.54 22.08
CA LEU A 505 6.07 -1.15 20.67
C LEU A 505 6.80 0.20 20.53
N LYS A 506 6.52 1.18 21.40
CA LYS A 506 7.24 2.46 21.47
C LYS A 506 8.63 2.32 22.10
N ASP A 507 8.79 1.46 23.11
CA ASP A 507 10.05 1.28 23.86
C ASP A 507 11.07 0.38 23.13
N THR A 508 10.65 -0.44 22.17
CA THR A 508 11.55 -1.31 21.38
C THR A 508 12.47 -0.45 20.51
N ARG A 509 13.78 -0.44 20.76
CA ARG A 509 14.76 0.41 20.04
C ARG A 509 14.96 -0.05 18.60
N PHE A 510 15.07 0.87 17.65
CA PHE A 510 15.40 0.58 16.25
C PHE A 510 16.91 0.25 16.07
N ILE A 511 17.29 -0.33 14.92
CA ILE A 511 18.69 -0.65 14.59
C ILE A 511 19.10 0.13 13.34
N SER A 512 20.28 0.76 13.40
CA SER A 512 20.94 1.45 12.28
C SER A 512 22.42 1.11 12.28
N ASP A 513 23.14 1.44 11.20
CA ASP A 513 24.54 1.04 10.94
C ASP A 513 25.59 1.54 11.97
N LYS A 514 25.16 2.19 13.06
CA LYS A 514 26.00 2.64 14.18
C LYS A 514 25.80 1.83 15.48
N ASN A 515 24.99 0.75 15.47
CA ASN A 515 24.66 -0.12 16.63
C ASN A 515 24.94 -1.63 16.39
#